data_AF-A0A7U9RI28-F1
#
_entry.id   AF-A0A7U9RI28-F1
#
_cell.length_a   1.000
_cell.length_b   1.000
_cell.length_c   1.000
_cell.angle_alpha   90.00
_cell.angle_beta   90.00
_cell.angle_gamma   90.00
#
_symmetry.space_group_name_H-M   'P 1'
#
loop_
_entity.id
_entity.type
_entity.pdbx_description
1 polymer ?
#
loop_
_entity_poly.entity_id
_entity_poly.type
_entity_poly.pdbx_seq_one_letter_code
_entity_poly.pdbx_strand_id
1 'polypeptide(L)'
;MYCRWIFFWLNMKKFIRLLPAIVLETVLFGLLLLGVGAYASKAVYGEKAVGEIRVGIVSEGEDKMTDMLLKFVESMDSVRDTVSFVRLSEEEARRGIADEDIYAAVVIPEGMVDSIITGENVPVTILLGGVYSRAETEVFVQFTKAGAKLLTTAQSGIYAADAFCAENGWRDGISWTENYLNEAYLKIALERTSLFKEKEVRAESGVGLGDYYGISLLLAFLSFAGLAFGRYMGTESGERERLYMCRGLGKRQQYLLETAAFSGVFALLGMVVSVPVYLFMIKLGDSSFEASWAWVWMAAVWISAGIFIRALIQVFGNHAAGIGVSFAVLMAMMTASGIFIPPAFLPLWAEKAGTYMPYPWWMEEITAVLQGRFDWAAAGKILFMTGIFLAAGMLVPEGIGLVSFWAGMEDRNE
;
A
#
# COMPACT_ATOMS: atom_id res chain seq x y z
N MET A 1 -4.35 26.10 43.13
CA MET A 1 -4.14 26.57 41.74
C MET A 1 -2.66 26.66 41.35
N TYR A 2 -1.80 27.28 42.16
CA TYR A 2 -0.36 27.43 41.88
C TYR A 2 0.39 26.12 41.52
N CYS A 3 0.13 25.03 42.25
CA CYS A 3 0.76 23.73 41.96
C CYS A 3 0.37 23.12 40.61
N ARG A 4 -0.87 23.35 40.12
CA ARG A 4 -1.33 22.87 38.81
C ARG A 4 -0.60 23.57 37.67
N TRP A 5 -0.49 24.90 37.78
CA TRP A 5 0.18 25.74 36.79
C TRP A 5 1.67 25.41 36.69
N ILE A 6 2.34 25.25 37.84
CA ILE A 6 3.75 24.84 37.88
C ILE A 6 3.94 23.46 37.23
N PHE A 7 3.08 22.49 37.55
CA PHE A 7 3.17 21.15 36.98
C PHE A 7 3.03 21.17 35.46
N PHE A 8 2.05 21.90 34.93
CA PHE A 8 1.88 22.08 33.48
C PHE A 8 3.11 22.72 32.84
N TRP A 9 3.61 23.83 33.40
CA TRP A 9 4.76 24.56 32.86
C TRP A 9 6.06 23.75 32.89
N LEU A 10 6.27 22.94 33.93
CA LEU A 10 7.41 22.04 34.02
C LEU A 10 7.34 20.94 32.95
N ASN A 11 6.16 20.36 32.71
CA ASN A 11 5.99 19.36 31.66
C ASN A 11 6.15 19.96 30.26
N MET A 12 5.59 21.15 30.01
CA MET A 12 5.85 21.90 28.77
C MET A 12 7.35 22.09 28.53
N LYS A 13 8.09 22.59 29.52
CA LYS A 13 9.55 22.76 29.42
C LYS A 13 10.29 21.45 29.20
N LYS A 14 9.86 20.36 29.84
CA LYS A 14 10.44 19.02 29.65
C LYS A 14 10.28 18.59 28.21
N PHE A 15 9.07 18.61 27.66
CA PHE A 15 8.82 18.18 26.29
C PHE A 15 9.51 19.08 25.25
N ILE A 16 9.53 20.41 25.46
CA ILE A 16 10.26 21.33 24.56
C ILE A 16 11.75 21.02 24.51
N ARG A 17 12.38 20.73 25.66
CA ARG A 17 13.81 20.38 25.71
C ARG A 17 14.13 19.05 25.03
N LEU A 18 13.16 18.14 24.96
CA LEU A 18 13.31 16.84 24.31
C LEU A 18 13.12 16.91 22.79
N LEU A 19 12.47 17.94 22.26
CA LEU A 19 12.16 18.06 20.83
C LEU A 19 13.37 17.78 19.90
N PRO A 20 14.56 18.36 20.11
CA PRO A 20 15.69 18.13 19.19
C PRO A 20 16.13 16.67 19.16
N ALA A 21 16.15 16.01 20.33
CA ALA A 21 16.51 14.60 20.44
C ALA A 21 15.47 13.71 19.76
N ILE A 22 14.18 13.99 19.97
CA ILE A 22 13.09 13.23 19.36
C ILE A 22 13.06 13.36 17.84
N VAL A 23 13.26 14.57 17.31
CA VAL A 23 13.34 14.78 15.86
C VAL A 23 14.53 14.01 15.28
N LEU A 24 15.69 14.05 15.94
CA LEU A 24 16.87 13.29 15.52
C LEU A 24 16.62 11.77 15.55
N GLU A 25 16.03 11.25 16.63
CA GLU A 25 15.68 9.83 16.76
C GLU A 25 14.72 9.40 15.64
N THR A 26 13.70 10.22 15.34
CA THR A 26 12.71 9.92 14.30
C THR A 26 13.33 9.93 12.90
N VAL A 27 14.21 10.90 12.62
CA VAL A 27 14.94 10.97 11.34
C VAL A 27 15.88 9.78 11.18
N LEU A 28 16.63 9.42 12.23
CA LEU A 28 17.52 8.25 12.21
C LEU A 28 16.73 6.95 12.00
N PHE A 29 15.60 6.80 12.68
CA PHE A 29 14.71 5.66 12.51
C PHE A 29 14.14 5.60 11.09
N GLY A 30 13.70 6.74 10.54
CA GLY A 30 13.24 6.84 9.15
C GLY A 30 14.32 6.47 8.14
N LEU A 31 15.56 6.96 8.32
CA LEU A 31 16.71 6.58 7.48
C LEU A 31 17.03 5.09 7.57
N LEU A 32 16.91 4.50 8.76
CA LEU A 32 17.13 3.08 8.97
C LEU A 32 16.05 2.25 8.26
N LEU A 33 14.78 2.64 8.37
CA LEU A 33 13.67 2.01 7.63
C LEU A 33 13.85 2.15 6.11
N LEU A 34 14.27 3.31 5.62
CA LEU A 34 14.59 3.49 4.20
C LEU A 34 15.75 2.61 3.76
N GLY A 35 16.80 2.49 4.58
CA GLY A 35 17.94 1.60 4.31
C GLY A 35 17.53 0.13 4.27
N VAL A 36 16.75 -0.31 5.24
CA VAL A 36 16.19 -1.68 5.29
C VAL A 36 15.24 -1.91 4.11
N GLY A 37 14.39 -0.94 3.77
CA GLY A 37 13.49 -1.02 2.62
C GLY A 37 14.23 -1.10 1.30
N ALA A 38 15.28 -0.29 1.12
CA ALA A 38 16.13 -0.34 -0.07
C ALA A 38 16.89 -1.66 -0.18
N TYR A 39 17.42 -2.16 0.95
CA TYR A 39 18.11 -3.44 0.99
C TYR A 39 17.16 -4.62 0.78
N ALA A 40 15.99 -4.62 1.42
CA ALA A 40 14.97 -5.64 1.25
C ALA A 40 14.42 -5.63 -0.18
N SER A 41 14.20 -4.45 -0.77
CA SER A 41 13.85 -4.31 -2.18
C SER A 41 14.95 -4.91 -3.07
N LYS A 42 16.22 -4.58 -2.83
CA LYS A 42 17.35 -5.19 -3.55
C LYS A 42 17.45 -6.72 -3.33
N ALA A 43 17.14 -7.22 -2.15
CA ALA A 43 17.20 -8.64 -1.81
C ALA A 43 16.03 -9.45 -2.38
N VAL A 44 14.84 -8.85 -2.44
CA VAL A 44 13.61 -9.47 -2.98
C VAL A 44 13.56 -9.37 -4.50
N TYR A 45 13.88 -8.20 -5.05
CA TYR A 45 13.84 -7.96 -6.50
C TYR A 45 15.17 -8.27 -7.21
N GLY A 46 16.25 -8.58 -6.47
CA GLY A 46 17.57 -8.82 -7.05
C GLY A 46 18.04 -7.66 -7.95
N GLU A 47 19.13 -7.83 -8.68
CA GLU A 47 19.49 -6.91 -9.77
C GLU A 47 18.60 -7.06 -11.02
N LYS A 48 17.59 -7.94 -10.97
CA LYS A 48 16.68 -8.22 -12.08
C LYS A 48 15.26 -7.84 -11.66
N ALA A 49 15.02 -6.54 -11.52
CA ALA A 49 13.69 -6.00 -11.80
C ALA A 49 13.29 -6.58 -13.15
N VAL A 50 12.32 -7.51 -13.16
CA VAL A 50 11.92 -8.36 -14.30
C VAL A 50 12.42 -7.76 -15.61
N GLY A 51 13.64 -8.15 -15.99
CA GLY A 51 14.25 -7.63 -17.19
C GLY A 51 13.40 -8.08 -18.36
N GLU A 52 13.43 -7.33 -19.46
CA GLU A 52 12.77 -7.69 -20.70
C GLU A 52 12.83 -9.21 -20.95
N ILE A 53 11.67 -9.87 -20.94
CA ILE A 53 11.55 -11.32 -21.03
C ILE A 53 11.84 -11.69 -22.48
N ARG A 54 13.09 -12.04 -22.78
CA ARG A 54 13.51 -12.57 -24.08
C ARG A 54 12.97 -13.99 -24.28
N VAL A 55 11.97 -14.16 -25.13
CA VAL A 55 11.39 -15.46 -25.50
C VAL A 55 11.93 -15.88 -26.86
N GLY A 56 12.59 -17.03 -26.91
CA GLY A 56 12.98 -17.67 -28.16
C GLY A 56 11.77 -18.27 -28.87
N ILE A 57 11.66 -18.09 -30.17
CA ILE A 57 10.71 -18.81 -31.01
C ILE A 57 11.49 -19.67 -31.98
N VAL A 58 11.29 -20.97 -31.86
CA VAL A 58 11.85 -21.97 -32.74
C VAL A 58 10.75 -22.38 -33.70
N SER A 59 10.90 -21.98 -34.96
CA SER A 59 9.99 -22.33 -36.06
C SER A 59 10.77 -23.12 -37.08
N GLU A 60 10.42 -24.39 -37.25
CA GLU A 60 10.91 -25.21 -38.36
C GLU A 60 10.02 -24.88 -39.57
N GLY A 61 10.36 -23.79 -40.28
CA GLY A 61 9.65 -23.34 -41.49
C GLY A 61 9.43 -21.83 -41.58
N GLU A 62 9.57 -21.27 -42.80
CA GLU A 62 9.19 -19.89 -43.13
C GLU A 62 7.68 -19.79 -43.37
N ASP A 63 6.90 -19.78 -42.29
CA ASP A 63 5.46 -19.55 -42.41
C ASP A 63 5.14 -18.06 -42.23
N LYS A 64 4.62 -17.42 -43.30
CA LYS A 64 4.19 -16.01 -43.30
C LYS A 64 3.16 -15.73 -42.20
N MET A 65 2.39 -16.73 -41.79
CA MET A 65 1.41 -16.62 -40.72
C MET A 65 2.07 -16.45 -39.34
N THR A 66 3.18 -17.17 -39.09
CA THR A 66 4.00 -17.04 -37.88
C THR A 66 4.63 -15.65 -37.79
N ASP A 67 5.08 -15.09 -38.91
CA ASP A 67 5.59 -13.72 -38.99
C ASP A 67 4.54 -12.65 -38.67
N MET A 68 3.32 -12.86 -39.12
CA MET A 68 2.20 -11.95 -38.84
C MET A 68 1.77 -12.02 -37.37
N LEU A 69 1.68 -13.23 -36.82
CA LEU A 69 1.37 -13.45 -35.40
C LEU A 69 2.44 -12.84 -34.49
N LEU A 70 3.72 -12.97 -34.87
CA LEU A 70 4.83 -12.38 -34.13
C LEU A 70 4.77 -10.86 -34.07
N LYS A 71 4.64 -10.21 -35.23
CA LYS A 71 4.49 -8.75 -35.31
C LYS A 71 3.26 -8.26 -34.57
N PHE A 72 2.20 -9.05 -34.57
CA PHE A 72 0.98 -8.73 -33.82
C PHE A 72 1.21 -8.77 -32.31
N VAL A 73 1.83 -9.83 -31.79
CA VAL A 73 2.12 -9.96 -30.35
C VAL A 73 3.09 -8.86 -29.88
N GLU A 74 4.12 -8.55 -30.68
CA GLU A 74 5.05 -7.42 -30.43
C GLU A 74 4.36 -6.05 -30.46
N SER A 75 3.28 -5.89 -31.23
CA SER A 75 2.55 -4.62 -31.35
C SER A 75 1.60 -4.34 -30.18
N MET A 76 1.33 -5.31 -29.30
CA MET A 76 0.47 -5.12 -28.14
C MET A 76 1.20 -4.28 -27.08
N ASP A 77 0.63 -3.14 -26.68
CA ASP A 77 1.23 -2.24 -25.68
C ASP A 77 1.55 -2.94 -24.34
N SER A 78 0.80 -3.99 -23.98
CA SER A 78 1.04 -4.79 -22.76
C SER A 78 2.24 -5.75 -22.86
N VAL A 79 2.78 -5.98 -24.06
CA VAL A 79 3.83 -6.98 -24.33
C VAL A 79 5.11 -6.28 -24.80
N ARG A 80 4.99 -5.23 -25.63
CA ARG A 80 6.09 -4.47 -26.23
C ARG A 80 7.16 -4.02 -25.24
N ASP A 81 6.74 -3.62 -24.04
CA ASP A 81 7.64 -3.04 -23.04
C ASP A 81 8.16 -4.10 -22.04
N THR A 82 7.72 -5.35 -22.14
CA THR A 82 8.01 -6.42 -21.15
C THR A 82 8.59 -7.69 -21.78
N VAL A 83 8.35 -7.99 -23.06
CA VAL A 83 8.74 -9.24 -23.71
C VAL A 83 9.32 -8.95 -25.09
N SER A 84 10.51 -9.48 -25.40
CA SER A 84 11.03 -9.50 -26.77
C SER A 84 11.10 -10.91 -27.32
N PHE A 85 10.72 -11.05 -28.58
CA PHE A 85 10.74 -12.33 -29.27
C PHE A 85 11.97 -12.41 -30.17
N VAL A 86 12.72 -13.51 -30.07
CA VAL A 86 13.90 -13.76 -30.91
C VAL A 86 13.71 -15.08 -31.64
N ARG A 87 13.86 -15.08 -32.96
CA ARG A 87 13.87 -16.33 -33.72
C ARG A 87 15.20 -17.04 -33.53
N LEU A 88 15.15 -18.30 -33.14
CA LEU A 88 16.33 -19.12 -32.88
C LEU A 88 16.11 -20.52 -33.48
N SER A 89 17.19 -21.18 -33.88
CA SER A 89 17.15 -22.63 -34.12
C SER A 89 16.96 -23.40 -32.80
N GLU A 90 16.53 -24.66 -32.85
CA GLU A 90 16.32 -25.47 -31.63
C GLU A 90 17.60 -25.57 -30.79
N GLU A 91 18.75 -25.71 -31.46
CA GLU A 91 20.08 -25.80 -30.86
C GLU A 91 20.55 -24.46 -30.26
N GLU A 92 20.17 -23.33 -30.86
CA GLU A 92 20.45 -21.99 -30.32
C GLU A 92 19.50 -21.66 -29.16
N ALA A 93 18.25 -22.12 -29.22
CA ALA A 93 17.31 -21.97 -28.13
C ALA A 93 17.74 -22.79 -26.91
N ARG A 94 18.16 -24.05 -27.09
CA ARG A 94 18.70 -24.85 -25.98
C ARG A 94 19.97 -24.26 -25.39
N ARG A 95 20.88 -23.74 -26.23
CA ARG A 95 22.08 -23.04 -25.74
C ARG A 95 21.76 -21.73 -25.05
N GLY A 96 20.89 -20.90 -25.62
CA GLY A 96 20.45 -19.65 -25.00
C GLY A 96 19.72 -19.86 -23.67
N ILE A 97 18.98 -20.97 -23.51
CA ILE A 97 18.38 -21.35 -22.23
C ILE A 97 19.46 -21.80 -21.22
N ALA A 98 20.48 -22.53 -21.68
CA ALA A 98 21.58 -23.00 -20.85
C ALA A 98 22.56 -21.88 -20.42
N ASP A 99 22.81 -20.93 -21.31
CA ASP A 99 23.70 -19.77 -21.13
C ASP A 99 22.97 -18.55 -20.50
N GLU A 100 21.70 -18.72 -20.09
CA GLU A 100 20.84 -17.69 -19.47
C GLU A 100 20.52 -16.47 -20.36
N ASP A 101 20.70 -16.59 -21.68
CA ASP A 101 20.41 -15.50 -22.62
C ASP A 101 18.91 -15.39 -22.95
N ILE A 102 18.14 -16.48 -22.95
CA ILE A 102 16.69 -16.45 -23.19
C ILE A 102 15.91 -17.14 -22.06
N TYR A 103 14.72 -16.63 -21.77
CA TYR A 103 13.89 -17.05 -20.65
C TYR A 103 13.15 -18.36 -20.91
N ALA A 104 12.57 -18.47 -22.09
CA ALA A 104 11.82 -19.63 -22.55
C ALA A 104 11.96 -19.74 -24.06
N ALA A 105 11.82 -20.95 -24.59
CA ALA A 105 11.68 -21.16 -26.02
C ALA A 105 10.36 -21.86 -26.33
N VAL A 106 9.59 -21.28 -27.25
CA VAL A 106 8.39 -21.90 -27.81
C VAL A 106 8.80 -22.62 -29.08
N VAL A 107 8.71 -23.95 -29.05
CA VAL A 107 9.02 -24.82 -30.18
C VAL A 107 7.73 -25.12 -30.93
N ILE A 108 7.61 -24.53 -32.11
CA ILE A 108 6.50 -24.71 -33.02
C ILE A 108 6.85 -25.84 -33.98
N PRO A 109 6.16 -26.99 -33.91
CA PRO A 109 6.44 -28.13 -34.79
C PRO A 109 6.02 -27.84 -36.24
N GLU A 110 6.71 -28.45 -37.20
CA GLU A 110 6.34 -28.42 -38.62
C GLU A 110 4.88 -28.88 -38.82
N GLY A 111 4.16 -28.18 -39.70
CA GLY A 111 2.78 -28.51 -40.01
C GLY A 111 1.78 -28.22 -38.88
N MET A 112 2.14 -27.48 -37.83
CA MET A 112 1.21 -27.12 -36.75
C MET A 112 -0.04 -26.40 -37.29
N VAL A 113 0.14 -25.45 -38.20
CA VAL A 113 -0.97 -24.72 -38.82
C VAL A 113 -1.88 -25.66 -39.63
N ASP A 114 -1.28 -26.55 -40.43
CA ASP A 114 -2.04 -27.55 -41.18
C ASP A 114 -2.76 -28.52 -40.24
N SER A 115 -2.14 -28.90 -39.12
CA SER A 115 -2.74 -29.79 -38.12
C SER A 115 -3.95 -29.17 -37.42
N ILE A 116 -4.01 -27.83 -37.32
CA ILE A 116 -5.17 -27.11 -36.81
C ILE A 116 -6.28 -27.13 -37.85
N ILE A 117 -5.95 -26.98 -39.14
CA ILE A 117 -6.90 -27.04 -40.25
C ILE A 117 -7.45 -28.46 -40.42
N THR A 118 -6.63 -29.50 -40.22
CA THR A 118 -7.05 -30.91 -40.35
C THR A 118 -7.67 -31.49 -39.08
N GLY A 119 -7.56 -30.79 -37.94
CA GLY A 119 -8.08 -31.23 -36.65
C GLY A 119 -7.18 -32.22 -35.89
N GLU A 120 -5.97 -32.50 -36.37
CA GLU A 120 -5.00 -33.36 -35.70
C GLU A 120 -4.34 -32.68 -34.47
N ASN A 121 -4.28 -31.33 -34.45
CA ASN A 121 -3.80 -30.50 -33.35
C ASN A 121 -2.45 -30.97 -32.73
N VAL A 122 -1.36 -30.82 -33.48
CA VAL A 122 -0.02 -31.15 -33.00
C VAL A 122 0.37 -30.22 -31.83
N PRO A 123 0.86 -30.77 -30.70
CA PRO A 123 1.13 -29.97 -29.50
C PRO A 123 2.38 -29.10 -29.63
N VAL A 124 2.28 -27.85 -29.16
CA VAL A 124 3.41 -26.92 -29.02
C VAL A 124 4.22 -27.27 -27.77
N THR A 125 5.54 -27.33 -27.90
CA THR A 125 6.44 -27.61 -26.77
C THR A 125 7.05 -26.32 -26.25
N ILE A 126 7.05 -26.13 -24.93
CA ILE A 126 7.70 -24.98 -24.31
C ILE A 126 8.87 -25.43 -23.45
N LEU A 127 10.05 -24.92 -23.77
CA LEU A 127 11.28 -25.14 -23.04
C LEU A 127 11.46 -24.00 -22.03
N LEU A 128 11.66 -24.34 -20.77
CA LEU A 128 11.84 -23.39 -19.66
C LEU A 128 13.24 -23.54 -19.07
N GLY A 129 13.89 -22.41 -18.78
CA GLY A 129 15.18 -22.39 -18.07
C GLY A 129 15.06 -22.81 -16.60
N GLY A 130 16.10 -23.47 -16.08
CA GLY A 130 16.09 -24.10 -14.76
C GLY A 130 16.41 -23.19 -13.56
N VAL A 131 16.60 -21.88 -13.75
CA VAL A 131 17.21 -20.98 -12.74
C VAL A 131 16.18 -20.19 -11.91
N TYR A 132 14.90 -20.17 -12.28
CA TYR A 132 13.92 -19.28 -11.67
C TYR A 132 13.24 -19.83 -10.41
N SER A 133 12.70 -18.89 -9.61
CA SER A 133 11.89 -19.24 -8.46
C SER A 133 10.65 -20.00 -8.93
N ARG A 134 10.20 -20.99 -8.15
CA ARG A 134 8.99 -21.77 -8.43
C ARG A 134 7.77 -20.91 -8.77
N ALA A 135 7.70 -19.68 -8.24
CA ALA A 135 6.62 -18.74 -8.48
C ALA A 135 6.61 -18.19 -9.91
N GLU A 136 7.75 -17.79 -10.46
CA GLU A 136 7.84 -17.23 -11.81
C GLU A 136 7.51 -18.27 -12.88
N THR A 137 8.04 -19.49 -12.71
CA THR A 137 7.70 -20.62 -13.59
C THR A 137 6.20 -20.95 -13.53
N GLU A 138 5.59 -20.94 -12.34
CA GLU A 138 4.17 -21.21 -12.19
C GLU A 138 3.32 -20.11 -12.86
N VAL A 139 3.68 -18.83 -12.70
CA VAL A 139 3.00 -17.72 -13.39
C VAL A 139 3.04 -17.92 -14.91
N PHE A 140 4.20 -18.26 -15.47
CA PHE A 140 4.32 -18.50 -16.90
C PHE A 140 3.49 -19.71 -17.35
N VAL A 141 3.54 -20.83 -16.62
CA VAL A 141 2.72 -22.02 -16.90
C VAL A 141 1.22 -21.69 -16.84
N GLN A 142 0.78 -20.85 -15.89
CA GLN A 142 -0.61 -20.41 -15.81
C GLN A 142 -1.01 -19.55 -17.02
N PHE A 143 -0.15 -18.65 -17.50
CA PHE A 143 -0.39 -17.90 -18.73
C PHE A 143 -0.51 -18.80 -19.94
N THR A 144 0.39 -19.78 -20.12
CA THR A 144 0.31 -20.75 -21.21
C THR A 144 -0.99 -21.56 -21.15
N LYS A 145 -1.34 -22.07 -19.96
CA LYS A 145 -2.59 -22.84 -19.76
C LYS A 145 -3.83 -22.00 -20.07
N ALA A 146 -3.83 -20.71 -19.67
CA ALA A 146 -4.92 -19.79 -19.99
C ALA A 146 -5.03 -19.56 -21.51
N GLY A 147 -3.91 -19.36 -22.20
CA GLY A 147 -3.86 -19.24 -23.66
C GLY A 147 -4.40 -20.50 -24.37
N ALA A 148 -3.93 -21.68 -23.96
CA ALA A 148 -4.42 -22.95 -24.48
C ALA A 148 -5.94 -23.10 -24.26
N LYS A 149 -6.44 -22.76 -23.07
CA LYS A 149 -7.87 -22.83 -22.76
C LYS A 149 -8.72 -21.90 -23.61
N LEU A 150 -8.25 -20.69 -23.93
CA LEU A 150 -8.93 -19.76 -24.84
C LEU A 150 -9.07 -20.38 -26.24
N LEU A 151 -7.99 -20.96 -26.78
CA LEU A 151 -8.01 -21.64 -28.08
C LEU A 151 -8.95 -22.85 -28.08
N THR A 152 -8.84 -23.71 -27.05
CA THR A 152 -9.73 -24.87 -26.92
C THR A 152 -11.20 -24.47 -26.83
N THR A 153 -11.51 -23.35 -26.16
CA THR A 153 -12.89 -22.84 -26.05
C THR A 153 -13.41 -22.37 -27.42
N ALA A 154 -12.61 -21.61 -28.17
CA ALA A 154 -12.97 -21.16 -29.52
C ALA A 154 -13.19 -22.35 -30.46
N GLN A 155 -12.25 -23.30 -30.50
CA GLN A 155 -12.35 -24.51 -31.32
C GLN A 155 -13.57 -25.37 -30.95
N SER A 156 -13.82 -25.57 -29.65
CA SER A 156 -15.00 -26.32 -29.19
C SER A 156 -16.31 -25.65 -29.65
N GLY A 157 -16.34 -24.31 -29.68
CA GLY A 157 -17.49 -23.57 -30.21
C GLY A 157 -17.68 -23.72 -31.71
N ILE A 158 -16.59 -23.79 -32.48
CA ILE A 158 -16.62 -24.04 -33.93
C ILE A 158 -17.13 -25.46 -34.20
N TYR A 159 -16.53 -26.48 -33.58
CA TYR A 159 -16.95 -27.87 -33.75
C TYR A 159 -18.41 -28.13 -33.32
N ALA A 160 -18.88 -27.43 -32.28
CA ALA A 160 -20.29 -27.49 -31.89
C ALA A 160 -21.21 -26.91 -32.98
N ALA A 161 -20.79 -25.83 -33.64
CA ALA A 161 -21.54 -25.25 -34.75
C ALA A 161 -21.50 -26.13 -36.00
N ASP A 162 -20.36 -26.78 -36.28
CA ASP A 162 -20.23 -27.74 -37.39
C ASP A 162 -21.15 -28.95 -37.17
N ALA A 163 -21.16 -29.50 -35.96
CA ALA A 163 -22.06 -30.58 -35.57
C ALA A 163 -23.53 -30.17 -35.74
N PHE A 164 -23.89 -28.95 -35.30
CA PHE A 164 -25.24 -28.41 -35.47
C PHE A 164 -25.63 -28.25 -36.94
N CYS A 165 -24.74 -27.72 -37.79
CA CYS A 165 -24.98 -27.60 -39.23
C CYS A 165 -25.11 -28.99 -39.90
N ALA A 166 -24.27 -29.95 -39.51
CA ALA A 166 -24.30 -31.30 -40.03
C ALA A 166 -25.60 -32.06 -39.65
N GLU A 167 -26.06 -31.95 -38.41
CA GLU A 167 -27.30 -32.57 -37.92
C GLU A 167 -28.55 -32.01 -38.61
N ASN A 168 -28.56 -30.71 -38.93
CA ASN A 168 -29.68 -30.05 -39.60
C ASN A 168 -29.61 -30.14 -41.15
N GLY A 169 -28.65 -30.89 -41.69
CA GLY A 169 -28.50 -31.08 -43.14
C GLY A 169 -27.95 -29.87 -43.90
N TRP A 170 -27.42 -28.86 -43.19
CA TRP A 170 -26.88 -27.63 -43.78
C TRP A 170 -25.36 -27.70 -43.96
N ARG A 171 -24.89 -28.71 -44.71
CA ARG A 171 -23.45 -28.97 -44.88
C ARG A 171 -22.72 -27.88 -45.68
N ASP A 172 -23.40 -27.28 -46.65
CA ASP A 172 -22.82 -26.20 -47.47
C ASP A 172 -22.55 -24.92 -46.66
N GLY A 173 -23.20 -24.77 -45.49
CA GLY A 173 -23.04 -23.62 -44.60
C GLY A 173 -21.87 -23.72 -43.62
N ILE A 174 -21.26 -24.91 -43.45
CA ILE A 174 -20.21 -25.15 -42.44
C ILE A 174 -19.04 -24.17 -42.62
N SER A 175 -18.50 -24.07 -43.83
CA SER A 175 -17.36 -23.18 -44.10
C SER A 175 -17.69 -21.69 -43.86
N TRP A 176 -18.94 -21.28 -44.09
CA TRP A 176 -19.37 -19.92 -43.76
C TRP A 176 -19.43 -19.71 -42.25
N THR A 177 -19.99 -20.67 -41.51
CA THR A 177 -20.12 -20.62 -40.05
C THR A 177 -18.76 -20.66 -39.35
N GLU A 178 -17.83 -21.49 -39.81
CA GLU A 178 -16.44 -21.54 -39.32
C GLU A 178 -15.75 -20.18 -39.47
N ASN A 179 -15.84 -19.58 -40.68
CA ASN A 179 -15.23 -18.28 -40.95
C ASN A 179 -15.86 -17.17 -40.10
N TYR A 180 -17.18 -17.16 -39.97
CA TYR A 180 -17.90 -16.21 -39.12
C TYR A 180 -17.50 -16.32 -37.65
N LEU A 181 -17.42 -17.54 -37.12
CA LEU A 181 -17.03 -17.78 -35.72
C LEU A 181 -15.55 -17.46 -35.48
N ASN A 182 -14.66 -17.81 -36.41
CA ASN A 182 -13.25 -17.43 -36.34
C ASN A 182 -13.08 -15.91 -36.29
N GLU A 183 -13.78 -15.17 -37.16
CA GLU A 183 -13.75 -13.71 -37.17
C GLU A 183 -14.29 -13.14 -35.85
N ALA A 184 -15.41 -13.67 -35.34
CA ALA A 184 -16.01 -13.24 -34.08
C ALA A 184 -15.08 -13.49 -32.88
N TYR A 185 -14.48 -14.68 -32.78
CA TYR A 185 -13.55 -15.01 -31.70
C TYR A 185 -12.26 -14.20 -31.77
N LEU A 186 -11.70 -13.99 -32.97
CA LEU A 186 -10.57 -13.10 -33.18
C LEU A 186 -10.92 -11.68 -32.73
N LYS A 187 -12.06 -11.14 -33.16
CA LYS A 187 -12.49 -9.80 -32.76
C LYS A 187 -12.60 -9.65 -31.25
N ILE A 188 -13.19 -10.63 -30.55
CA ILE A 188 -13.29 -10.61 -29.09
C ILE A 188 -11.90 -10.65 -28.42
N ALA A 189 -10.98 -11.46 -28.93
CA ALA A 189 -9.62 -11.53 -28.42
C ALA A 189 -8.84 -10.22 -28.64
N LEU A 190 -9.04 -9.59 -29.80
CA LEU A 190 -8.40 -8.34 -30.23
C LEU A 190 -8.96 -7.12 -29.47
N GLU A 191 -10.28 -7.02 -29.32
CA GLU A 191 -10.96 -5.90 -28.66
C GLU A 191 -11.14 -6.14 -27.15
N ARG A 192 -10.47 -7.13 -26.55
CA ARG A 192 -10.68 -7.52 -25.14
C ARG A 192 -10.58 -6.35 -24.16
N THR A 193 -9.75 -5.36 -24.47
CA THR A 193 -9.56 -4.14 -23.64
C THR A 193 -10.85 -3.32 -23.56
N SER A 194 -11.69 -3.34 -24.60
CA SER A 194 -12.99 -2.65 -24.62
C SER A 194 -14.04 -3.26 -23.68
N LEU A 195 -13.83 -4.52 -23.24
CA LEU A 195 -14.65 -5.17 -22.23
C LEU A 195 -14.35 -4.66 -20.83
N PHE A 196 -13.17 -4.04 -20.63
CA PHE A 196 -12.77 -3.46 -19.35
C PHE A 196 -13.22 -2.00 -19.28
N LYS A 197 -13.89 -1.64 -18.18
CA LYS A 197 -14.17 -0.25 -17.86
C LYS A 197 -13.02 0.29 -17.02
N GLU A 198 -12.21 1.15 -17.62
CA GLU A 198 -11.25 1.93 -16.87
C GLU A 198 -11.98 2.94 -15.97
N LYS A 199 -11.57 3.01 -14.71
CA LYS A 199 -12.06 4.00 -13.75
C LYS A 199 -10.85 4.74 -13.22
N GLU A 200 -10.76 6.03 -13.52
CA GLU A 200 -9.75 6.90 -12.93
C GLU A 200 -10.01 6.99 -11.42
N VAL A 201 -9.13 6.37 -10.63
CA VAL A 201 -9.20 6.41 -9.17
C VAL A 201 -8.47 7.67 -8.73
N ARG A 202 -9.22 8.75 -8.55
CA ARG A 202 -8.72 9.89 -7.79
C ARG A 202 -8.79 9.53 -6.31
N ALA A 203 -7.73 9.84 -5.56
CA ALA A 203 -7.74 9.69 -4.12
C ALA A 203 -8.98 10.42 -3.58
N GLU A 204 -9.67 9.78 -2.64
CA GLU A 204 -11.01 10.12 -2.14
C GLU A 204 -11.15 11.58 -1.66
N SER A 205 -10.02 12.27 -1.43
CA SER A 205 -9.92 13.67 -1.03
C SER A 205 -9.89 14.69 -2.18
N GLY A 206 -9.96 14.28 -3.45
CA GLY A 206 -9.98 15.20 -4.59
C GLY A 206 -8.67 15.96 -4.80
N VAL A 207 -7.57 15.44 -4.27
CA VAL A 207 -6.22 16.04 -4.32
C VAL A 207 -5.31 15.25 -5.25
N GLY A 208 -4.30 15.92 -5.82
CA GLY A 208 -3.25 15.25 -6.57
C GLY A 208 -2.51 14.21 -5.74
N LEU A 209 -1.94 13.21 -6.41
CA LEU A 209 -1.24 12.10 -5.77
C LEU A 209 -0.03 12.57 -4.94
N GLY A 210 0.66 13.62 -5.39
CA GLY A 210 1.75 14.26 -4.65
C GLY A 210 1.29 14.82 -3.30
N ASP A 211 0.28 15.67 -3.30
CA ASP A 211 -0.31 16.28 -2.10
C ASP A 211 -0.80 15.22 -1.10
N TYR A 212 -1.47 14.17 -1.59
CA TYR A 212 -1.95 13.06 -0.76
C TYR A 212 -0.83 12.36 0.01
N TYR A 213 0.24 11.96 -0.69
CA TYR A 213 1.38 11.30 -0.05
C TYR A 213 2.22 12.25 0.80
N GLY A 214 2.24 13.55 0.50
CA GLY A 214 2.90 14.54 1.35
C GLY A 214 2.22 14.69 2.71
N ILE A 215 0.89 14.80 2.74
CA ILE A 215 0.13 14.84 4.00
C ILE A 215 0.27 13.51 4.75
N SER A 216 0.18 12.39 4.03
CA SER A 216 0.31 11.05 4.61
C SER A 216 1.68 10.84 5.27
N LEU A 217 2.77 11.23 4.58
CA LEU A 217 4.13 11.14 5.09
C LEU A 217 4.32 12.04 6.32
N LEU A 218 3.78 13.25 6.29
CA LEU A 218 3.84 14.18 7.42
C LEU A 218 3.11 13.62 8.65
N LEU A 219 1.90 13.08 8.48
CA LEU A 219 1.14 12.44 9.55
C LEU A 219 1.87 11.21 10.11
N ALA A 220 2.43 10.37 9.25
CA ALA A 220 3.20 9.20 9.66
C ALA A 220 4.45 9.61 10.46
N PHE A 221 5.24 10.56 9.93
CA PHE A 221 6.44 11.08 10.58
C PHE A 221 6.15 11.64 11.96
N LEU A 222 5.13 12.52 12.07
CA LEU A 222 4.76 13.12 13.35
C LEU A 222 4.18 12.10 14.32
N SER A 223 3.44 11.10 13.85
CA SER A 223 2.94 10.01 14.71
C SER A 223 4.08 9.20 15.32
N PHE A 224 5.11 8.85 14.54
CA PHE A 224 6.29 8.17 15.06
C PHE A 224 7.11 9.05 15.99
N ALA A 225 7.26 10.34 15.68
CA ALA A 225 7.89 11.30 16.58
C ALA A 225 7.14 11.39 17.92
N GLY A 226 5.81 11.38 17.89
CA GLY A 226 4.97 11.38 19.08
C GLY A 226 5.18 10.13 19.94
N LEU A 227 5.36 8.96 19.33
CA LEU A 227 5.67 7.72 20.06
C LEU A 227 7.03 7.75 20.75
N ALA A 228 8.05 8.37 20.14
CA ALA A 228 9.38 8.46 20.73
C ALA A 228 9.37 9.22 22.07
N PHE A 229 8.43 10.17 22.24
CA PHE A 229 8.20 10.81 23.54
C PHE A 229 7.73 9.83 24.62
N GLY A 230 7.15 8.68 24.26
CA GLY A 230 6.57 7.70 25.17
C GLY A 230 7.50 7.24 26.28
N ARG A 231 8.81 7.11 26.01
CA ARG A 231 9.81 6.73 27.03
C ARG A 231 9.98 7.79 28.11
N TYR A 232 9.71 9.03 27.75
CA TYR A 232 9.78 10.19 28.62
C TYR A 232 8.40 10.57 29.18
N MET A 233 7.34 9.93 28.69
CA MET A 233 6.01 10.02 29.26
C MET A 233 5.92 9.06 30.42
N GLY A 234 5.20 9.45 31.46
CA GLY A 234 5.13 8.67 32.68
C GLY A 234 5.82 9.40 33.80
N THR A 235 5.03 9.58 34.85
CA THR A 235 5.52 9.76 36.18
C THR A 235 6.39 8.56 36.51
N GLU A 236 7.72 8.76 36.53
CA GLU A 236 8.52 7.94 37.41
C GLU A 236 7.79 7.90 38.76
N SER A 237 7.56 6.70 39.25
CA SER A 237 7.06 6.37 40.59
C SER A 237 8.08 6.78 41.67
N GLY A 238 8.69 7.94 41.49
CA GLY A 238 9.64 8.55 42.38
C GLY A 238 8.94 9.50 43.35
N GLU A 239 9.74 9.98 44.30
CA GLU A 239 9.35 10.89 45.38
C GLU A 239 8.62 12.15 44.88
N ARG A 240 8.83 12.57 43.62
CA ARG A 240 8.14 13.70 42.99
C ARG A 240 6.64 13.46 42.77
N GLU A 241 6.22 12.29 42.29
CA GLU A 241 4.79 11.99 42.10
C GLU A 241 4.06 11.93 43.45
N ARG A 242 4.70 11.32 44.46
CA ARG A 242 4.22 11.33 45.84
C ARG A 242 4.12 12.74 46.41
N LEU A 243 5.10 13.61 46.14
CA LEU A 243 5.06 15.02 46.55
C LEU A 243 3.88 15.79 45.94
N TYR A 244 3.53 15.53 44.68
CA TYR A 244 2.39 16.17 44.03
C TYR A 244 1.04 15.60 44.50
N MET A 245 0.97 14.30 44.79
CA MET A 245 -0.19 13.69 45.45
C MET A 245 -0.42 14.28 46.85
N CYS A 246 0.64 14.44 47.65
CA CYS A 246 0.58 15.12 48.95
C CYS A 246 0.14 16.59 48.85
N ARG A 247 0.31 17.23 47.69
CA ARG A 247 -0.15 18.60 47.41
C ARG A 247 -1.55 18.66 46.77
N GLY A 248 -2.30 17.55 46.77
CA GLY A 248 -3.70 17.49 46.34
C GLY A 248 -3.93 17.33 44.83
N LEU A 249 -2.91 16.94 44.06
CA LEU A 249 -3.06 16.62 42.63
C LEU A 249 -3.35 15.13 42.46
N GLY A 250 -4.62 14.78 42.26
CA GLY A 250 -5.01 13.40 41.94
C GLY A 250 -4.44 12.94 40.59
N LYS A 251 -4.21 11.64 40.43
CA LYS A 251 -3.60 11.02 39.23
C LYS A 251 -4.29 11.42 37.93
N ARG A 252 -5.63 11.47 37.91
CA ARG A 252 -6.42 11.92 36.75
C ARG A 252 -6.11 13.37 36.34
N GLN A 253 -5.91 14.26 37.31
CA GLN A 253 -5.56 15.65 37.04
C GLN A 253 -4.11 15.77 36.53
N GLN A 254 -3.21 14.94 37.02
CA GLN A 254 -1.84 14.88 36.50
C GLN A 254 -1.82 14.40 35.05
N TYR A 255 -2.57 13.34 34.73
CA TYR A 255 -2.75 12.86 33.35
C TYR A 255 -3.28 13.96 32.42
N LEU A 256 -4.36 14.66 32.80
CA LEU A 256 -4.92 15.73 31.96
C LEU A 256 -3.95 16.88 31.73
N LEU A 257 -3.21 17.29 32.77
CA LEU A 257 -2.23 18.38 32.66
C LEU A 257 -0.99 17.97 31.85
N GLU A 258 -0.51 16.74 32.00
CA GLU A 258 0.60 16.22 31.21
C GLU A 258 0.18 16.00 29.74
N THR A 259 -1.03 15.50 29.51
CA THR A 259 -1.61 15.34 28.17
C THR A 259 -1.76 16.68 27.48
N ALA A 260 -2.31 17.70 28.16
CA ALA A 260 -2.41 19.06 27.62
C ALA A 260 -1.04 19.67 27.31
N ALA A 261 -0.04 19.42 28.16
CA ALA A 261 1.32 19.91 27.92
C ALA A 261 1.95 19.20 26.71
N PHE A 262 1.82 17.88 26.63
CA PHE A 262 2.32 17.10 25.51
C PHE A 262 1.64 17.51 24.20
N SER A 263 0.31 17.57 24.15
CA SER A 263 -0.44 17.92 22.95
C SER A 263 -0.13 19.35 22.49
N GLY A 264 0.10 20.28 23.41
CA GLY A 264 0.53 21.64 23.08
C GLY A 264 1.91 21.69 22.42
N VAL A 265 2.88 20.94 22.97
CA VAL A 265 4.23 20.83 22.37
C VAL A 265 4.19 20.08 21.04
N PHE A 266 3.40 19.03 20.95
CA PHE A 266 3.21 18.24 19.73
C PHE A 266 2.57 19.08 18.63
N ALA A 267 1.59 19.93 18.95
CA ALA A 267 1.01 20.86 18.00
C ALA A 267 2.00 21.94 17.52
N LEU A 268 2.84 22.44 18.41
CA LEU A 268 3.92 23.34 18.01
C LEU A 268 4.92 22.66 17.07
N LEU A 269 5.33 21.43 17.37
CA LEU A 269 6.17 20.63 16.47
C LEU A 269 5.48 20.41 15.12
N GLY A 270 4.22 19.99 15.13
CA GLY A 270 3.41 19.76 13.94
C GLY A 270 3.37 21.00 13.05
N MET A 271 3.04 22.16 13.61
CA MET A 271 3.02 23.42 12.88
C MET A 271 4.39 23.79 12.30
N VAL A 272 5.47 23.66 13.07
CA VAL A 272 6.83 24.00 12.63
C VAL A 272 7.31 23.08 11.50
N VAL A 273 6.97 21.79 11.52
CA VAL A 273 7.33 20.83 10.48
C VAL A 273 6.42 20.93 9.25
N SER A 274 5.13 21.20 9.47
CA SER A 274 4.13 21.42 8.41
C SER A 274 4.53 22.53 7.44
N VAL A 275 4.90 23.71 7.94
CA VAL A 275 5.19 24.90 7.11
C VAL A 275 6.25 24.63 6.01
N PRO A 276 7.47 24.14 6.31
CA PRO A 276 8.48 23.89 5.29
C PRO A 276 8.09 22.78 4.32
N VAL A 277 7.40 21.74 4.79
CA VAL A 277 6.89 20.67 3.92
C VAL A 277 5.93 21.26 2.90
N TYR A 278 4.95 22.06 3.33
CA TYR A 278 3.98 22.65 2.40
C TYR A 278 4.59 23.69 1.46
N LEU A 279 5.54 24.53 1.94
CA LEU A 279 6.27 25.45 1.05
C LEU A 279 7.05 24.69 -0.03
N PHE A 280 7.60 23.52 0.30
CA PHE A 280 8.25 22.65 -0.66
C PHE A 280 7.27 22.07 -1.69
N MET A 281 6.07 21.65 -1.27
CA MET A 281 5.03 21.14 -2.18
C MET A 281 4.49 22.20 -3.13
N ILE A 282 4.26 23.43 -2.65
CA ILE A 282 3.83 24.56 -3.49
C ILE A 282 4.88 24.86 -4.57
N LYS A 283 6.17 24.77 -4.22
CA LYS A 283 7.26 25.01 -5.16
C LYS A 283 7.35 23.94 -6.27
N LEU A 284 6.84 22.73 -6.03
CA LEU A 284 6.80 21.66 -7.02
C LEU A 284 5.74 21.89 -8.12
N GLY A 285 4.88 22.91 -8.00
CA GLY A 285 4.06 23.45 -9.08
C GLY A 285 2.72 22.75 -9.33
N ASP A 286 2.47 21.61 -8.68
CA ASP A 286 1.26 20.79 -8.87
C ASP A 286 0.32 20.74 -7.65
N SER A 287 0.58 21.55 -6.62
CA SER A 287 -0.21 21.50 -5.38
C SER A 287 -1.47 22.35 -5.43
N SER A 288 -2.56 21.84 -4.86
CA SER A 288 -3.85 22.53 -4.73
C SER A 288 -3.96 23.46 -3.50
N PHE A 289 -2.83 23.76 -2.85
CA PHE A 289 -2.80 24.41 -1.54
C PHE A 289 -2.79 25.93 -1.59
N GLU A 290 -3.53 26.55 -0.68
CA GLU A 290 -3.65 28.00 -0.54
C GLU A 290 -3.26 28.46 0.87
N ALA A 291 -2.48 29.55 0.95
CA ALA A 291 -2.15 30.19 2.21
C ALA A 291 -3.36 30.98 2.72
N SER A 292 -4.02 30.48 3.76
CA SER A 292 -5.25 31.07 4.31
C SER A 292 -5.24 31.10 5.84
N TRP A 293 -6.18 31.84 6.44
CA TRP A 293 -6.37 31.87 7.89
C TRP A 293 -6.76 30.49 8.47
N ALA A 294 -7.28 29.58 7.63
CA ALA A 294 -7.68 28.23 8.04
C ALA A 294 -6.49 27.44 8.62
N TRP A 295 -5.25 27.81 8.29
CA TRP A 295 -4.03 27.17 8.80
C TRP A 295 -3.93 27.19 10.34
N VAL A 296 -4.59 28.14 11.01
CA VAL A 296 -4.66 28.16 12.48
C VAL A 296 -5.35 26.91 13.02
N TRP A 297 -6.33 26.35 12.28
CA TRP A 297 -7.04 25.13 12.64
C TRP A 297 -6.18 23.86 12.56
N MET A 298 -5.07 23.91 11.81
CA MET A 298 -4.13 22.78 11.77
C MET A 298 -3.53 22.50 13.16
N ALA A 299 -3.38 23.52 14.01
CA ALA A 299 -2.99 23.31 15.40
C ALA A 299 -4.00 22.45 16.18
N ALA A 300 -5.31 22.57 15.90
CA ALA A 300 -6.34 21.76 16.55
C ALA A 300 -6.25 20.29 16.12
N VAL A 301 -5.96 20.03 14.83
CA VAL A 301 -5.69 18.67 14.32
C VAL A 301 -4.50 18.07 15.06
N TRP A 302 -3.39 18.81 15.16
CA TRP A 302 -2.20 18.31 15.86
C TRP A 302 -2.42 18.13 17.36
N ILE A 303 -3.21 18.98 18.02
CA ILE A 303 -3.62 18.76 19.42
C ILE A 303 -4.37 17.43 19.55
N SER A 304 -5.32 17.17 18.66
CA SER A 304 -6.09 15.92 18.65
C SER A 304 -5.19 14.69 18.46
N ALA A 305 -4.26 14.76 17.48
CA ALA A 305 -3.28 13.71 17.25
C ALA A 305 -2.35 13.48 18.45
N GLY A 306 -1.89 14.55 19.11
CA GLY A 306 -1.08 14.44 20.32
C GLY A 306 -1.84 13.79 21.48
N ILE A 307 -3.11 14.12 21.66
CA ILE A 307 -3.98 13.51 22.69
C ILE A 307 -4.19 12.02 22.39
N PHE A 308 -4.41 11.66 21.13
CA PHE A 308 -4.51 10.26 20.71
C PHE A 308 -3.24 9.46 21.03
N ILE A 309 -2.07 9.97 20.62
CA ILE A 309 -0.79 9.31 20.86
C ILE A 309 -0.55 9.15 22.37
N ARG A 310 -0.87 10.17 23.17
CA ARG A 310 -0.77 10.07 24.63
C ARG A 310 -1.71 9.01 25.21
N ALA A 311 -2.95 8.95 24.74
CA ALA A 311 -3.90 7.93 25.17
C ALA A 311 -3.42 6.53 24.81
N LEU A 312 -2.89 6.34 23.61
CA LEU A 312 -2.33 5.07 23.13
C LEU A 312 -1.17 4.61 24.04
N ILE A 313 -0.21 5.49 24.30
CA ILE A 313 0.92 5.24 25.19
C ILE A 313 0.44 4.93 26.62
N GLN A 314 -0.58 5.63 27.12
CA GLN A 314 -1.17 5.36 28.43
C GLN A 314 -1.83 3.97 28.51
N VAL A 315 -2.50 3.53 27.45
CA VAL A 315 -3.20 2.24 27.38
C VAL A 315 -2.21 1.07 27.35
N PHE A 316 -1.17 1.14 26.53
CA PHE A 316 -0.21 0.04 26.38
C PHE A 316 0.96 0.12 27.36
N GLY A 317 1.24 1.30 27.89
CA GLY A 317 2.30 1.58 28.85
C GLY A 317 3.53 2.21 28.21
N ASN A 318 4.31 2.89 29.06
CA ASN A 318 5.41 3.76 28.64
C ASN A 318 6.78 3.06 28.60
N HIS A 319 6.80 1.76 28.91
CA HIS A 319 8.00 0.93 28.84
C HIS A 319 8.26 0.52 27.38
N ALA A 320 9.46 0.01 27.10
CA ALA A 320 9.87 -0.31 25.72
C ALA A 320 8.90 -1.26 25.00
N ALA A 321 8.37 -2.29 25.69
CA ALA A 321 7.39 -3.21 25.10
C ALA A 321 6.04 -2.53 24.80
N GLY A 322 5.51 -1.70 25.72
CA GLY A 322 4.28 -0.93 25.50
C GLY A 322 4.39 0.06 24.34
N ILE A 323 5.55 0.68 24.15
CA ILE A 323 5.83 1.53 22.99
C ILE A 323 5.91 0.70 21.70
N GLY A 324 6.52 -0.49 21.75
CA GLY A 324 6.55 -1.42 20.62
C GLY A 324 5.15 -1.88 20.18
N VAL A 325 4.27 -2.19 21.14
CA VAL A 325 2.86 -2.52 20.85
C VAL A 325 2.12 -1.30 20.30
N SER A 326 2.35 -0.12 20.88
CA SER A 326 1.77 1.13 20.37
C SER A 326 2.19 1.41 18.93
N PHE A 327 3.45 1.15 18.58
CA PHE A 327 3.96 1.23 17.21
C PHE A 327 3.25 0.26 16.26
N ALA A 328 3.10 -1.01 16.65
CA ALA A 328 2.39 -1.99 15.84
C ALA A 328 0.91 -1.61 15.62
N VAL A 329 0.23 -1.12 16.65
CA VAL A 329 -1.16 -0.65 16.56
C VAL A 329 -1.27 0.57 15.66
N LEU A 330 -0.39 1.56 15.83
CA LEU A 330 -0.34 2.72 14.94
C LEU A 330 -0.11 2.32 13.49
N MET A 331 0.81 1.39 13.24
CA MET A 331 1.09 0.90 11.90
C MET A 331 -0.13 0.23 11.27
N ALA A 332 -0.81 -0.64 12.01
CA ALA A 332 -2.04 -1.27 11.54
C ALA A 332 -3.15 -0.25 11.25
N MET A 333 -3.32 0.74 12.14
CA MET A 333 -4.32 1.80 11.96
C MET A 333 -4.02 2.68 10.76
N MET A 334 -2.76 3.10 10.58
CA MET A 334 -2.33 3.91 9.42
C MET A 334 -2.54 3.15 8.10
N THR A 335 -2.16 1.87 8.04
CA THR A 335 -2.35 1.05 6.83
C THR A 335 -3.83 0.85 6.52
N ALA A 336 -4.66 0.52 7.51
CA ALA A 336 -6.11 0.38 7.32
C ALA A 336 -6.77 1.71 6.92
N SER A 337 -6.24 2.84 7.39
CA SER A 337 -6.71 4.19 7.07
C SER A 337 -6.24 4.72 5.71
N GLY A 338 -5.41 3.94 5.02
CA GLY A 338 -4.89 4.26 3.70
C GLY A 338 -3.69 5.21 3.65
N ILE A 339 -3.05 5.51 4.79
CA ILE A 339 -1.87 6.40 4.84
C ILE A 339 -0.73 5.93 3.93
N PHE A 340 -0.53 4.62 3.79
CA PHE A 340 0.50 4.05 2.91
C PHE A 340 -0.03 3.55 1.57
N ILE A 341 -1.25 3.01 1.57
CA ILE A 341 -1.90 2.41 0.40
C ILE A 341 -3.28 3.05 0.29
N PRO A 342 -3.58 3.81 -0.77
CA PRO A 342 -4.86 4.50 -0.88
C PRO A 342 -6.05 3.54 -0.66
N PRO A 343 -7.15 3.98 0.00
CA PRO A 343 -8.27 3.13 0.36
C PRO A 343 -8.85 2.30 -0.79
N ALA A 344 -8.84 2.84 -2.01
CA ALA A 344 -9.30 2.17 -3.23
C ALA A 344 -8.51 0.90 -3.61
N PHE A 345 -7.30 0.73 -3.09
CA PHE A 345 -6.48 -0.47 -3.29
C PHE A 345 -6.54 -1.44 -2.11
N LEU A 346 -7.23 -1.08 -1.02
CA LEU A 346 -7.39 -1.94 0.14
C LEU A 346 -8.53 -2.94 -0.08
N PRO A 347 -8.46 -4.13 0.53
CA PRO A 347 -9.61 -5.03 0.55
C PRO A 347 -10.78 -4.38 1.30
N LEU A 348 -12.02 -4.66 0.87
CA LEU A 348 -13.25 -4.02 1.38
C LEU A 348 -13.39 -4.04 2.91
N TRP A 349 -12.88 -5.08 3.58
CA TRP A 349 -12.92 -5.18 5.04
C TRP A 349 -11.97 -4.18 5.72
N ALA A 350 -10.80 -3.94 5.13
CA ALA A 350 -9.79 -3.03 5.65
C ALA A 350 -10.20 -1.57 5.40
N GLU A 351 -10.72 -1.28 4.20
CA GLU A 351 -11.29 0.02 3.84
C GLU A 351 -12.40 0.42 4.83
N LYS A 352 -13.37 -0.46 5.07
CA LYS A 352 -14.48 -0.21 6.00
C LYS A 352 -14.03 -0.04 7.45
N ALA A 353 -13.04 -0.81 7.89
CA ALA A 353 -12.46 -0.65 9.23
C ALA A 353 -11.70 0.68 9.35
N GLY A 354 -10.98 1.06 8.29
CA GLY A 354 -10.23 2.30 8.16
C GLY A 354 -11.09 3.54 8.36
N THR A 355 -12.31 3.57 7.81
CA THR A 355 -13.23 4.73 7.89
C THR A 355 -13.52 5.20 9.32
N TYR A 356 -13.44 4.30 10.31
CA TYR A 356 -13.68 4.61 11.72
C TYR A 356 -12.43 4.98 12.51
N MET A 357 -11.24 4.90 11.91
CA MET A 357 -9.98 5.28 12.52
C MET A 357 -9.79 6.81 12.51
N PRO A 358 -8.91 7.38 13.35
CA PRO A 358 -8.67 8.83 13.37
C PRO A 358 -7.95 9.38 12.13
N TYR A 359 -7.14 8.55 11.47
CA TYR A 359 -6.27 9.00 10.38
C TYR A 359 -7.01 9.54 9.15
N PRO A 360 -8.09 8.90 8.64
CA PRO A 360 -8.82 9.45 7.49
C PRO A 360 -9.45 10.80 7.82
N TRP A 361 -9.90 10.99 9.07
CA TRP A 361 -10.48 12.26 9.49
C TRP A 361 -9.39 13.33 9.56
N TRP A 362 -8.23 13.06 10.17
CA TRP A 362 -7.12 14.03 10.13
C TRP A 362 -6.63 14.33 8.71
N MET A 363 -6.60 13.35 7.81
CA MET A 363 -6.27 13.55 6.39
C MET A 363 -7.28 14.48 5.70
N GLU A 364 -8.59 14.24 5.90
CA GLU A 364 -9.67 15.09 5.37
C GLU A 364 -9.53 16.53 5.87
N GLU A 365 -9.30 16.71 7.18
CA GLU A 365 -9.18 18.01 7.84
C GLU A 365 -7.93 18.78 7.41
N ILE A 366 -6.77 18.12 7.37
CA ILE A 366 -5.53 18.74 6.90
C ILE A 366 -5.69 19.15 5.44
N THR A 367 -6.27 18.30 4.60
CA THR A 367 -6.56 18.62 3.20
C THR A 367 -7.47 19.85 3.09
N ALA A 368 -8.59 19.88 3.84
CA ALA A 368 -9.52 20.99 3.82
C ALA A 368 -8.84 22.29 4.25
N VAL A 369 -8.09 22.27 5.35
CA VAL A 369 -7.35 23.42 5.88
C VAL A 369 -6.33 23.95 4.87
N LEU A 370 -5.60 23.06 4.21
CA LEU A 370 -4.60 23.43 3.19
C LEU A 370 -5.24 24.00 1.91
N GLN A 371 -6.45 23.59 1.57
CA GLN A 371 -7.26 24.18 0.49
C GLN A 371 -8.00 25.46 0.92
N GLY A 372 -7.74 25.96 2.15
CA GLY A 372 -8.40 27.15 2.71
C GLY A 372 -9.87 26.97 3.05
N ARG A 373 -10.33 25.72 3.12
CA ARG A 373 -11.69 25.36 3.54
C ARG A 373 -11.71 25.08 5.03
N PHE A 374 -12.72 25.60 5.71
CA PHE A 374 -13.00 25.27 7.08
C PHE A 374 -14.48 24.93 7.22
N ASP A 375 -14.77 23.76 7.75
CA ASP A 375 -16.13 23.30 8.03
C ASP A 375 -16.30 23.06 9.54
N TRP A 376 -17.42 23.53 10.07
CA TRP A 376 -17.79 23.38 11.47
C TRP A 376 -18.16 21.93 11.82
N ALA A 377 -18.69 21.15 10.87
CA ALA A 377 -18.98 19.74 11.08
C ALA A 377 -17.69 18.94 11.30
N ALA A 378 -16.70 19.22 10.46
CA ALA A 378 -15.31 18.80 10.52
C ALA A 378 -14.67 19.06 11.91
N ALA A 379 -14.73 20.32 12.37
CA ALA A 379 -14.27 20.68 13.71
C ALA A 379 -15.01 19.93 14.84
N GLY A 380 -16.31 19.67 14.67
CA GLY A 380 -17.11 18.85 15.57
C GLY A 380 -16.62 17.41 15.67
N LYS A 381 -16.23 16.79 14.55
CA LYS A 381 -15.63 15.43 14.52
C LYS A 381 -14.33 15.39 15.33
N ILE A 382 -13.42 16.35 15.13
CA ILE A 382 -12.16 16.43 15.86
C ILE A 382 -12.40 16.57 17.37
N LEU A 383 -13.33 17.43 17.78
CA LEU A 383 -13.67 17.62 19.20
C LEU A 383 -14.24 16.35 19.81
N PHE A 384 -15.13 15.67 19.09
CA PHE A 384 -15.71 14.40 19.53
C PHE A 384 -14.63 13.32 19.73
N MET A 385 -13.73 13.14 18.75
CA MET A 385 -12.60 12.20 18.88
C MET A 385 -11.68 12.54 20.05
N THR A 386 -11.36 13.83 20.19
CA THR A 386 -10.49 14.30 21.27
C THR A 386 -11.11 13.97 22.63
N GLY A 387 -12.44 14.09 22.77
CA GLY A 387 -13.17 13.64 23.95
C GLY A 387 -13.05 12.14 24.20
N ILE A 388 -13.18 11.31 23.16
CA ILE A 388 -13.01 9.85 23.26
C ILE A 388 -11.59 9.49 23.70
N PHE A 389 -10.55 10.11 23.14
CA PHE A 389 -9.16 9.81 23.50
C PHE A 389 -8.82 10.23 24.93
N LEU A 390 -9.34 11.38 25.38
CA LEU A 390 -9.23 11.79 26.77
C LEU A 390 -9.92 10.79 27.70
N ALA A 391 -11.14 10.37 27.37
CA ALA A 391 -11.88 9.38 28.15
C ALA A 391 -11.13 8.04 28.20
N ALA A 392 -10.64 7.54 27.06
CA ALA A 392 -9.89 6.30 26.96
C ALA A 392 -8.65 6.33 27.88
N GLY A 393 -7.87 7.41 27.86
CA GLY A 393 -6.69 7.54 28.72
C GLY A 393 -7.01 7.70 30.21
N MET A 394 -8.18 8.29 30.57
CA MET A 394 -8.61 8.38 31.97
C MET A 394 -9.15 7.06 32.54
N LEU A 395 -9.64 6.17 31.69
CA LEU A 395 -10.24 4.88 32.08
C LEU A 395 -9.21 3.79 32.34
N VAL A 396 -7.95 3.97 31.90
CA VAL A 396 -6.87 3.01 32.15
C VAL A 396 -6.58 2.93 33.66
N PRO A 397 -6.70 1.75 34.29
CA PRO A 397 -6.44 1.61 35.72
C PRO A 397 -4.99 1.92 36.09
N GLU A 398 -4.83 2.34 37.34
CA GLU A 398 -3.63 2.98 37.87
C GLU A 398 -2.34 2.16 37.67
N GLY A 399 -1.35 2.72 36.96
CA GLY A 399 0.03 2.23 36.97
C GLY A 399 0.28 0.89 36.25
N ILE A 400 -0.71 0.34 35.56
CA ILE A 400 -0.57 -0.91 34.82
C ILE A 400 -1.14 -0.70 33.41
N GLY A 401 -0.27 -0.35 32.46
CA GLY A 401 -0.62 -0.48 31.04
C GLY A 401 -0.96 -1.94 30.73
N LEU A 402 -1.80 -2.18 29.72
CA LEU A 402 -2.25 -3.54 29.37
C LEU A 402 -1.07 -4.52 29.31
N VAL A 403 0.04 -4.15 28.68
CA VAL A 403 1.22 -5.02 28.55
C VAL A 403 1.83 -5.39 29.92
N SER A 404 1.93 -4.43 30.85
CA SER A 404 2.37 -4.71 32.22
C SER A 404 1.36 -5.52 33.05
N PHE A 405 0.07 -5.43 32.73
CA PHE A 405 -0.98 -6.21 33.40
C PHE A 405 -0.86 -7.69 33.03
N TRP A 406 -0.69 -7.96 31.73
CA TRP A 406 -0.50 -9.31 31.20
C TRP A 406 0.79 -9.95 31.73
N ALA A 407 1.93 -9.23 31.68
CA ALA A 407 3.19 -9.74 32.22
C ALA A 407 3.12 -10.09 33.73
N GLY A 408 2.47 -9.24 34.54
CA GLY A 408 2.31 -9.49 35.98
C GLY A 408 1.24 -10.53 36.35
N MET A 409 0.49 -11.07 35.38
CA MET A 409 -0.37 -12.25 35.59
C MET A 409 0.39 -13.55 35.30
N GLU A 410 1.34 -13.52 34.37
CA GLU A 410 2.19 -14.65 34.02
C GLU A 410 3.14 -15.00 35.19
N ASP A 411 3.78 -13.99 35.80
CA ASP A 411 4.63 -14.14 36.99
C ASP A 411 3.89 -14.60 38.27
N ARG A 412 2.55 -14.61 38.29
CA ARG A 412 1.74 -15.04 39.45
C ARG A 412 1.20 -16.46 39.33
N ASN A 413 1.40 -17.10 38.18
CA ASN A 413 0.98 -18.47 37.91
C ASN A 413 2.15 -19.48 37.88
N GLU A 414 3.38 -19.03 38.17
CA GLU A 414 4.52 -19.85 38.56
C GLU A 414 4.72 -19.79 40.08
#